data_AF-A0A8S1ZUI0-F1
#
_entry.id   AF-A0A8S1ZUI0-F1
#
_cell.length_a   1.000
_cell.length_b   1.000
_cell.length_c   1.000
_cell.angle_alpha   90.00
_cell.angle_beta   90.00
_cell.angle_gamma   90.00
#
_symmetry.space_group_name_H-M   'P 1'
#
loop_
_entity.id
_entity.type
_entity.pdbx_description
1 polymer ?
#
loop_
_entity_poly.entity_id
_entity_poly.type
_entity_poly.pdbx_seq_one_letter_code
_entity_poly.pdbx_strand_id
1 'polypeptide(L)'
;MKGSKANLSALAEKCKTVIVSNWQGYLNTIKPEDKASIIHTSKIKYVMRRGKPYLWVPESEPHNVNIMFDERGSFSIAHPYPGPLAALFKSIGKLPDRVAFTGEIVPVKEKRVDAVHKYVEESIQSEMRAIGDSPNSVRSILNSSDQMYASRCDSLRALIDDAKEKYVIYKFVPSSCMFIDPNGTKEIDLKVLELSKADPLGTWSTKLVDGINKNESRRRALILFCLYYLDINARDAYMVSVDKKGFHLLGKVPSEEEAGDEYQWREFRFEFEEEVKDVEAFCHQLVEMEQEVVSKFTDHTGL
;
A
#
# COMPACT_ATOMS: atom_id res chain seq x y z
N MET A 1 -13.76 -22.31 12.22
CA MET A 1 -14.14 -21.41 13.34
C MET A 1 -14.60 -20.09 12.75
N LYS A 2 -15.83 -19.66 13.04
CA LYS A 2 -16.35 -18.34 12.62
C LYS A 2 -15.63 -17.27 13.46
N GLY A 3 -14.78 -16.46 12.83
CA GLY A 3 -14.15 -15.32 13.50
C GLY A 3 -15.19 -14.36 14.06
N SER A 4 -14.87 -13.67 15.16
CA SER A 4 -15.76 -12.64 15.73
C SER A 4 -16.10 -11.58 14.66
N LYS A 5 -17.30 -10.99 14.73
CA LYS A 5 -17.75 -9.95 13.79
C LYS A 5 -16.79 -8.75 13.73
N ALA A 6 -16.14 -8.43 14.87
CA ALA A 6 -15.11 -7.40 14.96
C ALA A 6 -13.85 -7.76 14.15
N ASN A 7 -13.40 -9.01 14.22
CA ASN A 7 -12.23 -9.48 13.47
C ASN A 7 -12.49 -9.48 11.95
N LEU A 8 -13.71 -9.77 11.53
CA LEU A 8 -14.11 -9.71 10.11
C LEU A 8 -14.14 -8.27 9.59
N SER A 9 -14.63 -7.32 10.40
CA SER A 9 -14.64 -5.89 10.04
C SER A 9 -13.22 -5.32 9.92
N ALA A 10 -12.34 -5.65 10.86
CA ALA A 10 -10.95 -5.19 10.84
C ALA A 10 -10.18 -5.77 9.63
N LEU A 11 -10.45 -7.02 9.26
CA LEU A 11 -9.83 -7.65 8.09
C LEU A 11 -10.32 -7.01 6.78
N ALA A 12 -11.60 -6.68 6.69
CA ALA A 12 -12.17 -5.99 5.53
C ALA A 12 -11.63 -4.56 5.38
N GLU A 13 -11.42 -3.84 6.50
CA GLU A 13 -10.72 -2.56 6.52
C GLU A 13 -9.29 -2.70 5.98
N LYS A 14 -8.49 -3.65 6.50
CA LYS A 14 -7.14 -3.93 6.00
C LYS A 14 -7.11 -4.22 4.50
N CYS A 15 -8.07 -4.98 3.99
CA CYS A 15 -8.15 -5.25 2.56
C CYS A 15 -8.43 -4.00 1.75
N LYS A 16 -9.39 -3.18 2.20
CA LYS A 16 -9.66 -1.90 1.55
C LYS A 16 -8.43 -0.99 1.57
N THR A 17 -7.68 -0.97 2.68
CA THR A 17 -6.41 -0.25 2.78
C THR A 17 -5.43 -0.73 1.71
N VAL A 18 -5.13 -2.03 1.62
CA VAL A 18 -4.23 -2.59 0.59
C VAL A 18 -4.67 -2.20 -0.83
N ILE A 19 -5.98 -2.27 -1.11
CA ILE A 19 -6.54 -1.92 -2.41
C ILE A 19 -6.35 -0.43 -2.75
N VAL A 20 -6.50 0.50 -1.79
CA VAL A 20 -6.36 1.94 -2.06
C VAL A 20 -4.91 2.41 -2.06
N SER A 21 -4.03 1.71 -1.33
CA SER A 21 -2.60 2.03 -1.26
C SER A 21 -1.85 1.79 -2.57
N ASN A 22 -2.41 1.00 -3.49
CA ASN A 22 -1.76 0.63 -4.75
C ASN A 22 -2.59 1.05 -5.99
N TRP A 23 -1.95 1.08 -7.16
CA TRP A 23 -2.55 1.39 -8.46
C TRP A 23 -2.17 0.38 -9.55
N GLN A 24 -1.44 -0.67 -9.16
CA GLN A 24 -1.01 -1.76 -10.02
C GLN A 24 -1.24 -3.09 -9.32
N GLY A 25 -1.57 -4.11 -10.10
CA GLY A 25 -1.78 -5.47 -9.62
C GLY A 25 -1.47 -6.48 -10.72
N TYR A 26 -1.57 -7.76 -10.39
CA TYR A 26 -1.36 -8.85 -11.33
C TYR A 26 -2.71 -9.42 -11.76
N LEU A 27 -2.96 -9.38 -13.07
CA LEU A 27 -4.11 -9.98 -13.72
C LEU A 27 -3.73 -11.37 -14.21
N ASN A 28 -4.59 -12.34 -13.93
CA ASN A 28 -4.45 -13.72 -14.37
C ASN A 28 -5.65 -14.09 -15.24
N THR A 29 -5.40 -14.54 -16.47
CA THR A 29 -6.43 -15.01 -17.40
C THR A 29 -6.09 -16.40 -17.95
N ILE A 30 -7.10 -17.09 -18.48
CA ILE A 30 -6.96 -18.45 -19.01
C ILE A 30 -6.63 -18.38 -20.50
N LYS A 31 -5.61 -19.12 -20.94
CA LYS A 31 -5.26 -19.20 -22.36
C LYS A 31 -6.28 -20.06 -23.14
N PRO A 32 -6.67 -19.68 -24.37
CA PRO A 32 -7.72 -20.38 -25.13
C PRO A 32 -7.34 -21.80 -25.63
N GLU A 33 -6.06 -22.08 -25.88
CA GLU A 33 -5.65 -23.16 -26.78
C GLU A 33 -5.17 -24.46 -26.10
N ASP A 34 -5.16 -24.51 -24.76
CA ASP A 34 -4.54 -25.64 -24.06
C ASP A 34 -5.57 -26.60 -23.44
N LYS A 35 -5.39 -27.92 -23.65
CA LYS A 35 -6.17 -29.00 -23.01
C LYS A 35 -6.10 -28.95 -21.46
N ALA A 36 -5.13 -28.23 -20.92
CA ALA A 36 -5.02 -27.84 -19.52
C ALA A 36 -5.10 -26.32 -19.43
N SER A 37 -5.83 -25.77 -18.45
CA SER A 37 -5.98 -24.33 -18.28
C SER A 37 -4.65 -23.66 -17.91
N ILE A 38 -3.86 -23.25 -18.91
CA ILE A 38 -2.64 -22.49 -18.70
C ILE A 38 -3.01 -21.04 -18.34
N ILE A 39 -2.46 -20.55 -17.24
CA ILE A 39 -2.68 -19.19 -16.76
C ILE A 39 -1.65 -18.25 -17.40
N HIS A 40 -2.12 -17.12 -17.94
CA HIS A 40 -1.29 -16.00 -18.31
C HIS A 40 -1.38 -14.92 -17.23
N THR A 41 -0.22 -14.44 -16.76
CA THR A 41 -0.10 -13.43 -15.70
C THR A 41 0.65 -12.23 -16.21
N SER A 42 0.08 -11.04 -16.07
CA SER A 42 0.80 -9.79 -16.32
C SER A 42 0.41 -8.71 -15.32
N LYS A 43 1.26 -7.69 -15.23
CA LYS A 43 1.08 -6.56 -14.31
C LYS A 43 0.30 -5.47 -15.01
N ILE A 44 -0.88 -5.13 -14.48
CA ILE A 44 -1.77 -4.12 -15.06
C ILE A 44 -2.01 -2.99 -14.08
N LYS A 45 -2.35 -1.82 -14.61
CA LYS A 45 -2.74 -0.65 -13.83
C LYS A 45 -4.24 -0.69 -13.56
N TYR A 46 -4.67 -0.22 -12.40
CA TYR A 46 -6.08 -0.20 -12.04
C TYR A 46 -6.48 1.03 -11.23
N VAL A 47 -7.78 1.30 -11.23
CA VAL A 47 -8.43 2.26 -10.33
C VAL A 47 -9.71 1.64 -9.78
N MET A 48 -9.99 1.89 -8.50
CA MET A 48 -11.27 1.49 -7.89
C MET A 48 -12.34 2.53 -8.16
N ARG A 49 -13.51 2.08 -8.64
CA ARG A 49 -14.70 2.92 -8.79
C ARG A 49 -15.93 2.16 -8.31
N ARG A 50 -16.64 2.71 -7.32
CA ARG A 50 -17.83 2.09 -6.69
C ARG A 50 -17.58 0.62 -6.29
N GLY A 51 -16.47 0.38 -5.59
CA GLY A 51 -16.09 -0.94 -5.09
C GLY A 51 -15.58 -1.93 -6.15
N LYS A 52 -15.46 -1.53 -7.42
CA LYS A 52 -15.01 -2.43 -8.51
C LYS A 52 -13.69 -1.95 -9.13
N PRO A 53 -12.73 -2.85 -9.39
CA PRO A 53 -11.52 -2.52 -10.14
C PRO A 53 -11.83 -2.26 -11.61
N TYR A 54 -11.34 -1.15 -12.14
CA TYR A 54 -11.23 -0.86 -13.56
C TYR A 54 -9.77 -1.02 -13.96
N LEU A 55 -9.53 -1.81 -15.01
CA LEU A 55 -8.21 -2.30 -15.40
C LEU A 55 -7.81 -1.69 -16.74
N TRP A 56 -6.59 -1.18 -16.84
CA TRP A 56 -5.98 -0.74 -18.09
C TRP A 56 -5.08 -1.84 -18.61
N VAL A 57 -5.54 -2.51 -19.66
CA VAL A 57 -4.80 -3.61 -20.31
C VAL A 57 -4.26 -3.09 -21.64
N PRO A 58 -2.94 -3.06 -21.86
CA PRO A 58 -2.38 -2.70 -23.16
C PRO A 58 -2.98 -3.54 -24.29
N GLU A 59 -3.24 -2.95 -25.45
CA GLU A 59 -3.75 -3.69 -26.62
C GLU A 59 -2.81 -4.83 -27.07
N SER A 60 -1.51 -4.66 -26.84
CA SER A 60 -0.46 -5.64 -27.11
C SER A 60 -0.51 -6.88 -26.20
N GLU A 61 -1.20 -6.81 -25.06
CA GLU A 61 -1.21 -7.87 -24.07
C GLU A 61 -2.14 -9.03 -24.47
N PRO A 62 -1.70 -10.30 -24.30
CA PRO A 62 -2.52 -11.49 -24.58
C PRO A 62 -3.82 -11.56 -23.78
N HIS A 63 -3.91 -10.83 -22.67
CA HIS A 63 -5.13 -10.74 -21.87
C HIS A 63 -6.36 -10.36 -22.71
N ASN A 64 -6.24 -9.47 -23.70
CA ASN A 64 -7.37 -9.08 -24.54
C ASN A 64 -7.96 -10.27 -25.30
N VAL A 65 -7.10 -11.15 -25.81
CA VAL A 65 -7.53 -12.36 -26.52
C VAL A 65 -8.11 -13.36 -25.53
N ASN A 66 -7.40 -13.63 -24.43
CA ASN A 66 -7.83 -14.58 -23.41
C ASN A 66 -9.24 -14.26 -22.89
N ILE A 67 -9.53 -12.99 -22.59
CA ILE A 67 -10.83 -12.54 -22.05
C ILE A 67 -11.97 -12.74 -23.06
N MET A 68 -11.70 -12.66 -24.37
CA MET A 68 -12.73 -12.93 -25.40
C MET A 68 -13.21 -14.38 -25.42
N PHE A 69 -12.35 -15.32 -25.02
CA PHE A 69 -12.67 -16.76 -24.99
C PHE A 69 -13.15 -17.21 -23.61
N ASP A 70 -12.57 -16.68 -22.54
CA ASP A 70 -12.94 -16.98 -21.16
C ASP A 70 -12.86 -15.71 -20.32
N GLU A 71 -14.02 -15.20 -19.92
CA GLU A 71 -14.12 -13.98 -19.11
C GLU A 71 -13.66 -14.18 -17.66
N ARG A 72 -13.43 -15.43 -17.22
CA ARG A 72 -13.00 -15.71 -15.85
C ARG A 72 -11.54 -15.35 -15.66
N GLY A 73 -11.25 -14.75 -14.52
CA GLY A 73 -9.88 -14.47 -14.13
C GLY A 73 -9.72 -14.21 -12.65
N SER A 74 -8.49 -13.94 -12.26
CA SER A 74 -8.18 -13.43 -10.94
C SER A 74 -7.34 -12.18 -11.02
N PHE A 75 -7.51 -11.30 -10.04
CA PHE A 75 -6.78 -10.04 -9.95
C PHE A 75 -6.22 -9.89 -8.54
N SER A 76 -4.90 -9.76 -8.43
CA SER A 76 -4.21 -9.67 -7.14
C SER A 76 -3.47 -8.35 -6.97
N ILE A 77 -3.57 -7.80 -5.78
CA ILE A 77 -3.01 -6.51 -5.38
C ILE A 77 -2.16 -6.77 -4.13
N ALA A 78 -0.90 -6.38 -4.16
CA ALA A 78 -0.04 -6.41 -2.97
C ALA A 78 0.00 -5.04 -2.31
N HIS A 79 0.17 -5.01 -0.99
CA HIS A 79 0.54 -3.78 -0.31
C HIS A 79 1.86 -3.27 -0.89
N PRO A 80 1.94 -1.99 -1.28
CA PRO A 80 3.15 -1.45 -1.89
C PRO A 80 4.31 -1.51 -0.89
N TYR A 81 5.48 -1.92 -1.36
CA TYR A 81 6.71 -1.76 -0.61
C TYR A 81 7.37 -0.44 -0.99
N PRO A 82 7.79 0.38 -0.01
CA PRO A 82 8.69 1.49 -0.27
C PRO A 82 9.94 0.95 -0.96
N GLY A 83 10.34 1.55 -2.08
CA GLY A 83 11.46 1.09 -2.91
C GLY A 83 12.73 0.78 -2.11
N PRO A 84 13.18 1.66 -1.20
CA PRO A 84 14.35 1.43 -0.36
C PRO A 84 14.27 0.19 0.54
N LEU A 85 13.06 -0.27 0.90
CA LEU A 85 12.84 -1.40 1.79
C LEU A 85 12.63 -2.74 1.07
N ALA A 86 12.45 -2.73 -0.26
CA ALA A 86 12.14 -3.95 -1.00
C ALA A 86 13.25 -5.01 -0.89
N ALA A 87 14.52 -4.60 -0.97
CA ALA A 87 15.67 -5.49 -0.80
C ALA A 87 15.75 -6.04 0.64
N LEU A 88 15.46 -5.20 1.63
CA LEU A 88 15.47 -5.56 3.04
C LEU A 88 14.36 -6.56 3.38
N PHE A 89 13.13 -6.32 2.93
CA PHE A 89 12.04 -7.27 3.15
C PHE A 89 12.31 -8.62 2.49
N LYS A 90 12.91 -8.61 1.29
CA LYS A 90 13.35 -9.84 0.62
C LYS A 90 14.42 -10.58 1.44
N SER A 91 15.39 -9.89 2.04
CA SER A 91 16.45 -10.55 2.82
C SER A 91 15.94 -11.18 4.11
N ILE A 92 14.88 -10.62 4.72
CA ILE A 92 14.27 -11.16 5.94
C ILE A 92 13.08 -12.10 5.67
N GLY A 93 12.82 -12.44 4.40
CA GLY A 93 11.71 -13.32 4.01
C GLY A 93 10.31 -12.73 4.28
N LYS A 94 10.20 -11.41 4.52
CA LYS A 94 8.92 -10.75 4.76
C LYS A 94 8.18 -10.57 3.44
N LEU A 95 6.93 -11.03 3.40
CA LEU A 95 6.04 -10.91 2.24
C LEU A 95 4.96 -9.84 2.51
N PRO A 96 4.53 -9.10 1.48
CA PRO A 96 3.54 -8.05 1.66
C PRO A 96 2.17 -8.69 1.76
N ASP A 97 1.30 -8.09 2.57
CA ASP A 97 -0.12 -8.40 2.57
C ASP A 97 -0.69 -8.26 1.15
N ARG A 98 -1.58 -9.17 0.76
CA ARG A 98 -2.18 -9.17 -0.58
C ARG A 98 -3.68 -9.36 -0.50
N VAL A 99 -4.36 -8.79 -1.48
CA VAL A 99 -5.77 -9.03 -1.75
C VAL A 99 -5.87 -9.68 -3.11
N ALA A 100 -6.59 -10.79 -3.22
CA ALA A 100 -6.85 -11.46 -4.47
C ALA A 100 -8.37 -11.56 -4.71
N PHE A 101 -8.81 -11.09 -5.86
CA PHE A 101 -10.16 -11.27 -6.36
C PHE A 101 -10.18 -12.41 -7.35
N THR A 102 -11.25 -13.20 -7.33
CA THR A 102 -11.64 -14.03 -8.49
C THR A 102 -12.98 -13.54 -8.99
N GLY A 103 -13.25 -13.71 -10.28
CA GLY A 103 -14.48 -13.24 -10.89
C GLY A 103 -14.40 -13.13 -12.40
N GLU A 104 -15.25 -12.26 -12.95
CA GLU A 104 -15.40 -12.04 -14.39
C GLU A 104 -14.77 -10.71 -14.80
N ILE A 105 -14.20 -10.68 -16.00
CA ILE A 105 -13.55 -9.51 -16.59
C ILE A 105 -14.38 -9.06 -17.79
N VAL A 106 -15.03 -7.91 -17.65
CA VAL A 106 -15.99 -7.43 -18.65
C VAL A 106 -15.46 -6.16 -19.34
N PRO A 107 -15.41 -6.09 -20.68
CA PRO A 107 -14.96 -4.88 -21.38
C PRO A 107 -15.90 -3.71 -21.09
N VAL A 108 -15.31 -2.53 -20.86
CA VAL A 108 -16.08 -1.29 -20.70
C VAL A 108 -16.60 -0.87 -22.06
N LYS A 109 -17.92 -0.70 -22.17
CA LYS A 109 -18.56 -0.19 -23.39
C LYS A 109 -17.99 1.19 -23.74
N GLU A 110 -17.73 1.43 -25.02
CA GLU A 110 -17.13 2.67 -25.57
C GLU A 110 -17.78 3.94 -24.99
N LYS A 111 -19.12 4.00 -24.97
CA LYS A 111 -19.91 5.12 -24.38
C LYS A 111 -19.66 5.41 -22.90
N ARG A 112 -18.93 4.55 -22.18
CA ARG A 112 -18.58 4.69 -20.75
C ARG A 112 -17.09 4.93 -20.53
N VAL A 113 -16.26 4.85 -21.57
CA VAL A 113 -14.80 5.03 -21.49
C VAL A 113 -14.47 6.44 -21.02
N ASP A 114 -15.05 7.46 -21.65
CA ASP A 114 -14.85 8.88 -21.25
C ASP A 114 -15.23 9.12 -19.78
N ALA A 115 -16.31 8.50 -19.33
CA ALA A 115 -16.77 8.61 -17.95
C ALA A 115 -15.85 7.87 -16.95
N VAL A 116 -15.01 6.94 -17.41
CA VAL A 116 -13.95 6.32 -16.59
C VAL A 116 -12.72 7.23 -16.59
N HIS A 117 -12.28 7.74 -17.73
CA HIS A 117 -11.16 8.68 -17.82
C HIS A 117 -11.38 9.92 -16.94
N LYS A 118 -12.55 10.57 -17.06
CA LYS A 118 -12.92 11.72 -16.23
C LYS A 118 -12.84 11.41 -14.72
N TYR A 119 -13.24 10.21 -14.32
CA TYR A 119 -13.15 9.80 -12.91
C TYR A 119 -11.69 9.66 -12.45
N VAL A 120 -10.79 9.18 -13.31
CA VAL A 120 -9.35 9.12 -13.00
C VAL A 120 -8.78 10.54 -12.91
N GLU A 121 -9.13 11.44 -13.81
CA GLU A 121 -8.73 12.86 -13.76
C GLU A 121 -9.18 13.52 -12.45
N GLU A 122 -10.46 13.38 -12.10
CA GLU A 122 -11.01 13.90 -10.84
C GLU A 122 -10.29 13.33 -9.61
N SER A 123 -9.95 12.04 -9.63
CA SER A 123 -9.20 11.39 -8.55
C SER A 123 -7.79 11.97 -8.40
N ILE A 124 -7.08 12.15 -9.52
CA ILE A 124 -5.74 12.75 -9.54
C ILE A 124 -5.79 14.19 -9.03
N GLN A 125 -6.74 14.99 -9.53
CA GLN A 125 -6.89 16.38 -9.10
C GLN A 125 -7.22 16.49 -7.61
N SER A 126 -8.07 15.61 -7.09
CA SER A 126 -8.40 15.56 -5.67
C SER A 126 -7.17 15.26 -4.81
N GLU A 127 -6.35 14.29 -5.20
CA GLU A 127 -5.12 13.94 -4.48
C GLU A 127 -4.09 15.09 -4.55
N MET A 128 -3.91 15.70 -5.72
CA MET A 128 -3.03 16.87 -5.88
C MET A 128 -3.46 18.07 -5.03
N ARG A 129 -4.76 18.37 -4.97
CA ARG A 129 -5.29 19.46 -4.13
C ARG A 129 -5.06 19.16 -2.65
N ALA A 130 -5.32 17.93 -2.21
CA ALA A 130 -5.05 17.54 -0.83
C ALA A 130 -3.58 17.72 -0.44
N ILE A 131 -2.62 17.41 -1.32
CA ILE A 131 -1.19 17.70 -1.09
C ILE A 131 -0.92 19.21 -1.09
N GLY A 132 -1.54 19.96 -2.00
CA GLY A 132 -1.36 21.41 -2.14
C GLY A 132 -1.87 22.20 -0.94
N ASP A 133 -3.00 21.78 -0.37
CA ASP A 133 -3.68 22.40 0.76
C ASP A 133 -3.07 21.97 2.11
N SER A 134 -2.22 20.95 2.12
CA SER A 134 -1.54 20.45 3.34
C SER A 134 -0.50 21.45 3.86
N PRO A 135 -0.27 21.51 5.20
CA PRO A 135 0.80 22.32 5.78
C PRO A 135 2.17 21.99 5.20
N ASN A 136 3.10 22.96 5.21
CA ASN A 136 4.44 22.80 4.64
C ASN A 136 5.21 21.59 5.20
N SER A 137 5.07 21.32 6.50
CA SER A 137 5.70 20.17 7.18
C SER A 137 5.24 18.85 6.58
N VAL A 138 3.94 18.66 6.40
CA VAL A 138 3.31 17.48 5.78
C VAL A 138 3.68 17.38 4.31
N ARG A 139 3.51 18.48 3.57
CA ARG A 139 3.80 18.57 2.14
C ARG A 139 5.25 18.21 1.82
N SER A 140 6.19 18.60 2.67
CA SER A 140 7.61 18.26 2.50
C SER A 140 7.87 16.75 2.54
N ILE A 141 7.13 16.00 3.37
CA ILE A 141 7.22 14.53 3.46
C ILE A 141 6.60 13.90 2.22
N LEU A 142 5.40 14.33 1.84
CA LEU A 142 4.69 13.75 0.70
C LEU A 142 5.41 13.98 -0.63
N ASN A 143 6.14 15.09 -0.75
CA ASN A 143 6.91 15.46 -1.94
C ASN A 143 8.34 14.90 -1.95
N SER A 144 8.91 14.47 -0.83
CA SER A 144 10.25 13.84 -0.81
C SER A 144 10.24 12.39 -1.29
N SER A 145 9.05 11.78 -1.42
CA SER A 145 8.88 10.44 -1.96
C SER A 145 9.36 10.32 -3.41
N ASP A 146 9.95 9.17 -3.80
CA ASP A 146 10.52 9.00 -5.15
C ASP A 146 9.40 8.95 -6.19
N GLN A 147 9.51 9.78 -7.23
CA GLN A 147 8.59 9.77 -8.38
C GLN A 147 8.50 8.39 -9.04
N MET A 148 9.59 7.62 -9.03
CA MET A 148 9.66 6.31 -9.70
C MET A 148 8.88 5.19 -8.97
N TYR A 149 8.60 5.34 -7.67
CA TYR A 149 7.99 4.29 -6.85
C TYR A 149 6.75 4.73 -6.07
N ALA A 150 6.51 6.04 -5.91
CA ALA A 150 5.48 6.57 -5.00
C ALA A 150 4.47 7.51 -5.66
N SER A 151 4.64 7.92 -6.93
CA SER A 151 3.68 8.80 -7.57
C SER A 151 2.59 8.03 -8.33
N ARG A 152 1.62 7.54 -7.55
CA ARG A 152 0.33 7.05 -8.06
C ARG A 152 -0.28 8.04 -9.07
N CYS A 153 -0.31 9.32 -8.71
CA CYS A 153 -0.81 10.39 -9.58
C CYS A 153 -0.10 10.42 -10.94
N ASP A 154 1.23 10.43 -10.98
CA ASP A 154 1.96 10.51 -12.26
C ASP A 154 1.74 9.25 -13.10
N SER A 155 1.71 8.08 -12.45
CA SER A 155 1.43 6.80 -13.11
C SER A 155 0.03 6.73 -13.73
N LEU A 156 -0.96 7.35 -13.08
CA LEU A 156 -2.34 7.44 -13.55
C LEU A 156 -2.52 8.56 -14.59
N ARG A 157 -1.81 9.69 -14.48
CA ARG A 157 -1.80 10.74 -15.53
C ARG A 157 -1.32 10.18 -16.85
N ALA A 158 -0.27 9.36 -16.83
CA ALA A 158 0.25 8.68 -18.02
C ALA A 158 -0.74 7.69 -18.69
N LEU A 159 -1.88 7.35 -18.05
CA LEU A 159 -2.96 6.56 -18.67
C LEU A 159 -3.97 7.43 -19.44
N ILE A 160 -3.97 8.74 -19.19
CA ILE A 160 -4.96 9.69 -19.71
C ILE A 160 -4.28 10.60 -20.75
N ASP A 161 -3.08 11.08 -20.43
CA ASP A 161 -2.27 11.88 -21.34
C ASP A 161 -1.74 11.00 -22.47
N ASP A 162 -1.85 11.51 -23.71
CA ASP A 162 -1.55 10.87 -25.01
C ASP A 162 -0.55 9.70 -24.92
N ALA A 163 -1.08 8.53 -24.59
CA ALA A 163 -0.28 7.40 -24.20
C ALA A 163 0.41 6.85 -25.45
N LYS A 164 1.73 6.67 -25.40
CA LYS A 164 2.49 5.97 -26.45
C LYS A 164 1.93 4.57 -26.74
N GLU A 165 1.19 4.00 -25.79
CA GLU A 165 0.59 2.68 -25.82
C GLU A 165 -0.94 2.82 -25.68
N LYS A 166 -1.69 2.09 -26.51
CA LYS A 166 -3.16 2.06 -26.44
C LYS A 166 -3.61 1.02 -25.42
N TYR A 167 -4.69 1.35 -24.70
CA TYR A 167 -5.25 0.49 -23.65
C TYR A 167 -6.71 0.16 -23.92
N VAL A 168 -7.08 -1.09 -23.61
CA VAL A 168 -8.48 -1.50 -23.47
C VAL A 168 -8.84 -1.46 -21.98
N ILE A 169 -9.96 -0.80 -21.67
CA ILE A 169 -10.45 -0.71 -20.29
C ILE A 169 -11.40 -1.87 -20.00
N TYR A 170 -11.08 -2.66 -18.99
CA TYR A 170 -11.95 -3.69 -18.45
C TYR A 170 -12.48 -3.32 -17.07
N LYS A 171 -13.61 -3.89 -16.71
CA LYS A 171 -14.18 -3.87 -15.37
C LYS A 171 -14.10 -5.26 -14.79
N PHE A 172 -13.45 -5.40 -13.64
CA PHE A 172 -13.44 -6.64 -12.88
C PHE A 172 -14.69 -6.73 -12.00
N VAL A 173 -15.44 -7.82 -12.12
CA VAL A 173 -16.62 -8.14 -11.33
C VAL A 173 -16.26 -9.25 -10.35
N PRO A 174 -15.90 -8.93 -9.09
CA PRO A 174 -15.47 -9.94 -8.14
C PRO A 174 -16.64 -10.84 -7.71
N SER A 175 -16.40 -12.14 -7.70
CA SER A 175 -17.26 -13.18 -7.12
C SER A 175 -16.77 -13.62 -5.73
N SER A 176 -15.46 -13.51 -5.48
CA SER A 176 -14.84 -13.73 -4.16
C SER A 176 -13.65 -12.80 -3.92
N CYS A 177 -13.27 -12.66 -2.65
CA CYS A 177 -12.11 -11.87 -2.22
C CYS A 177 -11.35 -12.64 -1.14
N MET A 178 -10.04 -12.78 -1.33
CA MET A 178 -9.12 -13.41 -0.39
C MET A 178 -8.11 -12.39 0.11
N PHE A 179 -7.90 -12.34 1.41
CA PHE A 179 -6.74 -11.70 2.02
C PHE A 179 -5.64 -12.72 2.28
N ILE A 180 -4.42 -12.34 1.97
CA ILE A 180 -3.23 -13.19 2.09
C ILE A 180 -2.23 -12.41 2.93
N ASP A 181 -1.91 -12.94 4.11
CA ASP A 181 -0.89 -12.42 5.02
C ASP A 181 0.14 -13.52 5.32
N PRO A 182 1.23 -13.23 6.07
CA PRO A 182 2.19 -14.25 6.47
C PRO A 182 1.59 -15.42 7.28
N ASN A 183 0.41 -15.25 7.87
CA ASN A 183 -0.28 -16.29 8.65
C ASN A 183 -1.22 -17.14 7.77
N GLY A 184 -1.33 -16.85 6.47
CA GLY A 184 -2.07 -17.64 5.50
C GLY A 184 -3.15 -16.83 4.77
N THR A 185 -4.17 -17.55 4.30
CA THR A 185 -5.21 -17.00 3.42
C THR A 185 -6.58 -17.02 4.11
N LYS A 186 -7.32 -15.91 4.02
CA LYS A 186 -8.62 -15.71 4.66
C LYS A 186 -9.62 -15.17 3.64
N GLU A 187 -10.77 -15.80 3.51
CA GLU A 187 -11.85 -15.34 2.64
C GLU A 187 -12.62 -14.18 3.30
N ILE A 188 -13.02 -13.21 2.49
CA ILE A 188 -13.76 -12.03 2.93
C ILE A 188 -15.05 -11.91 2.15
N ASP A 189 -16.14 -11.77 2.90
CA ASP A 189 -17.45 -11.49 2.34
C ASP A 189 -17.44 -10.14 1.59
N LEU A 190 -17.83 -10.17 0.31
CA LEU A 190 -17.81 -8.99 -0.56
C LEU A 190 -18.73 -7.87 -0.08
N LYS A 191 -19.84 -8.19 0.60
CA LYS A 191 -20.75 -7.16 1.16
C LYS A 191 -20.09 -6.48 2.35
N VAL A 192 -19.40 -7.25 3.20
CA VAL A 192 -18.61 -6.68 4.31
C VAL A 192 -17.49 -5.80 3.77
N LEU A 193 -16.78 -6.26 2.72
CA LEU A 193 -15.75 -5.46 2.06
C LEU A 193 -16.36 -4.16 1.50
N GLU A 194 -17.49 -4.23 0.79
CA GLU A 194 -18.16 -3.07 0.19
C GLU A 194 -18.59 -2.03 1.25
N LEU A 195 -19.09 -2.47 2.41
CA LEU A 195 -19.52 -1.59 3.50
C LEU A 195 -18.37 -1.02 4.34
N SER A 196 -17.21 -1.67 4.35
CA SER A 196 -16.05 -1.24 5.15
C SER A 196 -15.46 0.08 4.63
N LYS A 197 -14.62 0.75 5.42
CA LYS A 197 -13.82 1.89 4.94
C LYS A 197 -12.36 1.49 4.94
N ALA A 198 -11.59 2.06 4.02
CA ALA A 198 -10.13 1.95 4.10
C ALA A 198 -9.64 2.80 5.28
N ASP A 199 -8.46 2.47 5.78
CA ASP A 199 -7.73 3.33 6.69
C ASP A 199 -7.52 4.73 6.05
N PRO A 200 -7.73 5.83 6.79
CA PRO A 200 -7.58 7.19 6.25
C PRO A 200 -6.18 7.48 5.71
N LEU A 201 -5.15 6.78 6.20
CA LEU A 201 -3.77 6.91 5.70
C LEU A 201 -3.49 5.99 4.51
N GLY A 202 -4.40 5.09 4.14
CA GLY A 202 -4.16 4.05 3.13
C GLY A 202 -3.62 4.59 1.81
N THR A 203 -4.26 5.61 1.24
CA THR A 203 -3.82 6.26 -0.02
C THR A 203 -2.43 6.90 0.09
N TRP A 204 -2.06 7.36 1.29
CA TRP A 204 -0.85 8.14 1.56
C TRP A 204 0.30 7.31 2.12
N SER A 205 0.02 6.10 2.58
CA SER A 205 0.94 5.21 3.31
C SER A 205 2.30 5.08 2.63
N THR A 206 2.34 4.76 1.33
CA THR A 206 3.60 4.63 0.57
C THR A 206 4.41 5.92 0.57
N LYS A 207 3.75 7.07 0.36
CA LYS A 207 4.41 8.39 0.31
C LYS A 207 4.95 8.78 1.68
N LEU A 208 4.16 8.55 2.73
CA LEU A 208 4.57 8.82 4.11
C LEU A 208 5.78 7.98 4.50
N VAL A 209 5.70 6.66 4.30
CA VAL A 209 6.79 5.75 4.67
C VAL A 209 8.06 6.06 3.89
N ASP A 210 7.97 6.25 2.56
CA ASP A 210 9.15 6.61 1.74
C ASP A 210 9.73 7.96 2.15
N GLY A 211 8.89 8.98 2.31
CA GLY A 211 9.31 10.33 2.66
C GLY A 211 9.95 10.45 4.04
N ILE A 212 9.46 9.68 5.02
CA ILE A 212 10.03 9.59 6.37
C ILE A 212 11.39 8.88 6.34
N ASN A 213 11.46 7.72 5.68
CA ASN A 213 12.69 6.93 5.63
C ASN A 213 13.83 7.62 4.85
N LYS A 214 13.52 8.51 3.92
CA LYS A 214 14.54 9.30 3.21
C LYS A 214 15.10 10.45 4.02
N ASN A 215 14.39 10.92 5.04
CA ASN A 215 14.86 12.01 5.87
C ASN A 215 15.80 11.45 6.95
N GLU A 216 17.08 11.79 6.89
CA GLU A 216 18.09 11.28 7.83
C GLU A 216 17.78 11.64 9.28
N SER A 217 17.35 12.88 9.55
CA SER A 217 17.00 13.31 10.91
C SER A 217 15.85 12.50 11.47
N ARG A 218 14.82 12.22 10.66
CA ARG A 218 13.70 11.36 11.07
C ARG A 218 14.13 9.92 11.27
N ARG A 219 14.97 9.35 10.39
CA ARG A 219 15.54 8.01 10.61
C ARG A 219 16.31 7.92 11.92
N ARG A 220 17.09 8.94 12.27
CA ARG A 220 17.77 9.01 13.58
C ARG A 220 16.76 9.07 14.72
N ALA A 221 15.70 9.85 14.58
CA ALA A 221 14.62 9.87 15.58
C ALA A 221 13.99 8.48 15.76
N LEU A 222 13.75 7.71 14.69
CA LEU A 222 13.25 6.33 14.78
C LEU A 222 14.20 5.40 15.57
N ILE A 223 15.52 5.60 15.48
CA ILE A 223 16.48 4.87 16.31
C ILE A 223 16.31 5.27 17.78
N LEU A 224 16.19 6.56 18.06
CA LEU A 224 15.97 7.06 19.42
C LEU A 224 14.61 6.61 19.99
N PHE A 225 13.60 6.39 19.15
CA PHE A 225 12.32 5.81 19.57
C PHE A 225 12.49 4.40 20.12
N CYS A 226 13.33 3.59 19.46
CA CYS A 226 13.65 2.24 19.95
C CYS A 226 14.30 2.31 21.34
N LEU A 227 15.21 3.26 21.54
CA LEU A 227 15.89 3.42 22.82
C LEU A 227 14.96 3.95 23.91
N TYR A 228 14.22 5.03 23.63
CA TYR A 228 13.41 5.72 24.64
C TYR A 228 12.14 4.96 25.02
N TYR A 229 11.37 4.49 24.05
CA TYR A 229 10.06 3.87 24.32
C TYR A 229 10.14 2.35 24.55
N LEU A 230 11.18 1.69 24.02
CA LEU A 230 11.30 0.23 24.08
C LEU A 230 12.51 -0.26 24.89
N ASP A 231 13.40 0.65 25.34
CA ASP A 231 14.68 0.32 25.98
C ASP A 231 15.58 -0.58 25.11
N ILE A 232 15.57 -0.35 23.80
CA ILE A 232 16.30 -1.15 22.80
C ILE A 232 17.32 -0.30 22.06
N ASN A 233 18.60 -0.72 22.13
CA ASN A 233 19.68 -0.09 21.39
C ASN A 233 19.76 -0.59 19.93
N ALA A 234 18.96 0.03 19.06
CA ALA A 234 18.97 -0.25 17.63
C ALA A 234 20.13 0.48 16.91
N ARG A 235 20.82 -0.20 15.99
CA ARG A 235 21.86 0.42 15.12
C ARG A 235 21.27 1.18 13.93
N ASP A 236 20.08 0.78 13.48
CA ASP A 236 19.37 1.39 12.36
C ASP A 236 17.87 1.15 12.53
N ALA A 237 17.03 1.99 11.92
CA ALA A 237 15.58 1.88 12.01
C ALA A 237 14.88 2.39 10.74
N TYR A 238 13.84 1.68 10.31
CA TYR A 238 12.97 2.08 9.21
C TYR A 238 11.50 2.01 9.62
N MET A 239 10.72 3.01 9.23
CA MET A 239 9.28 2.90 9.24
C MET A 239 8.86 1.94 8.12
N VAL A 240 7.96 0.99 8.41
CA VAL A 240 7.55 -0.05 7.47
C VAL A 240 6.14 0.18 6.94
N SER A 241 5.23 0.56 7.83
CA SER A 241 3.83 0.80 7.49
C SER A 241 3.20 1.75 8.50
N VAL A 242 2.15 2.44 8.08
CA VAL A 242 1.38 3.38 8.91
C VAL A 242 -0.09 3.03 8.82
N ASP A 243 -0.82 3.28 9.90
CA ASP A 243 -2.28 3.22 9.96
C ASP A 243 -2.79 4.25 10.97
N LYS A 244 -4.11 4.39 11.10
CA LYS A 244 -4.72 5.36 12.00
C LYS A 244 -4.34 5.19 13.48
N LYS A 245 -3.79 4.05 13.88
CA LYS A 245 -3.41 3.76 15.28
C LYS A 245 -1.92 3.95 15.54
N GLY A 246 -1.12 4.32 14.54
CA GLY A 246 0.33 4.43 14.68
C GLY A 246 1.09 3.83 13.51
N PHE A 247 2.21 3.19 13.80
CA PHE A 247 3.12 2.69 12.76
C PHE A 247 3.91 1.46 13.19
N HIS A 248 4.37 0.71 12.20
CA HIS A 248 5.34 -0.35 12.39
C HIS A 248 6.74 0.15 12.05
N LEU A 249 7.70 -0.22 12.88
CA LEU A 249 9.11 0.12 12.76
C LEU A 249 9.93 -1.17 12.68
N LEU A 250 10.90 -1.24 11.79
CA LEU A 250 11.89 -2.30 11.71
C LEU A 250 13.22 -1.78 12.27
N GLY A 251 13.63 -2.30 13.42
CA GLY A 251 14.87 -1.92 14.09
C GLY A 251 15.94 -3.00 13.92
N LYS A 252 17.18 -2.58 13.67
CA LYS A 252 18.35 -3.46 13.62
C LYS A 252 18.94 -3.59 15.02
N VAL A 253 18.69 -4.71 15.69
CA VAL A 253 18.99 -4.94 17.11
C VAL A 253 19.99 -6.08 17.29
N PRO A 254 20.74 -6.15 18.41
CA PRO A 254 21.60 -7.28 18.69
C PRO A 254 20.84 -8.61 18.67
N SER A 255 21.47 -9.66 18.14
CA SER A 255 20.90 -11.01 18.14
C SER A 255 20.87 -11.56 19.58
N GLU A 256 19.72 -12.11 20.00
CA GLU A 256 19.60 -12.79 21.30
C GLU A 256 20.06 -14.26 21.25
N GLU A 257 20.08 -14.85 20.05
CA GLU A 257 20.27 -16.30 19.85
C GLU A 257 21.73 -16.70 19.60
N GLU A 258 22.57 -15.76 19.17
CA GLU A 258 23.98 -16.01 18.84
C GLU A 258 24.88 -15.22 19.76
N ALA A 259 25.79 -15.91 20.45
CA ALA A 259 26.82 -15.27 21.27
C ALA A 259 27.83 -14.55 20.36
N GLY A 260 27.55 -13.28 20.02
CA GLY A 260 28.41 -12.45 19.17
C GLY A 260 27.82 -11.09 18.79
N ASP A 261 28.62 -10.28 18.06
CA ASP A 261 28.33 -8.93 17.53
C ASP A 261 27.29 -8.89 16.39
N GLU A 262 26.47 -9.94 16.26
CA GLU A 262 25.52 -10.11 15.17
C GLU A 262 24.23 -9.32 15.41
N TYR A 263 23.67 -8.75 14.32
CA TYR A 263 22.48 -7.92 14.38
C TYR A 263 21.37 -8.51 13.52
N GLN A 264 20.17 -8.57 14.08
CA GLN A 264 18.96 -9.00 13.40
C GLN A 264 17.96 -7.85 13.23
N TRP A 265 17.12 -7.96 12.21
CA TRP A 265 16.01 -7.02 12.00
C TRP A 265 14.77 -7.52 12.74
N ARG A 266 14.23 -6.70 13.62
CA ARG A 266 13.02 -6.99 14.39
C ARG A 266 11.98 -5.90 14.17
N GLU A 267 10.72 -6.32 14.04
CA GLU A 267 9.60 -5.40 13.87
C GLU A 267 8.97 -5.05 15.21
N PHE A 268 8.67 -3.77 15.39
CA PHE A 268 8.06 -3.17 16.57
C PHE A 268 6.82 -2.41 16.16
N ARG A 269 5.82 -2.38 17.04
CA ARG A 269 4.60 -1.60 16.86
C ARG A 269 4.65 -0.40 17.81
N PHE A 270 4.50 0.79 17.26
CA PHE A 270 4.27 2.02 18.00
C PHE A 270 2.81 2.39 17.86
N GLU A 271 2.13 2.54 18.99
CA GLU A 271 0.73 2.95 19.04
C GLU A 271 0.64 4.39 19.51
N PHE A 272 -0.23 5.14 18.85
CA PHE A 272 -0.59 6.48 19.31
C PHE A 272 -1.61 6.41 20.44
N GLU A 273 -1.64 7.44 21.27
CA GLU A 273 -2.65 7.58 22.34
C GLU A 273 -4.06 7.72 21.76
N GLU A 274 -4.20 8.40 20.62
CA GLU A 274 -5.46 8.61 19.92
C GLU A 274 -5.37 8.23 18.44
N GLU A 275 -6.46 7.68 17.89
CA GLU A 275 -6.54 7.38 16.46
C GLU A 275 -6.49 8.66 15.61
N VAL A 276 -5.56 8.69 14.65
CA VAL A 276 -5.42 9.82 13.73
C VAL A 276 -6.47 9.77 12.62
N LYS A 277 -7.02 10.93 12.29
CA LYS A 277 -8.14 11.05 11.33
C LYS A 277 -7.67 11.26 9.89
N ASP A 278 -6.46 11.77 9.72
CA ASP A 278 -5.86 12.12 8.44
C ASP A 278 -4.33 12.19 8.54
N VAL A 279 -3.70 12.54 7.41
CA VAL A 279 -2.25 12.63 7.25
C VAL A 279 -1.64 13.74 8.11
N GLU A 280 -2.36 14.83 8.31
CA GLU A 280 -1.86 15.95 9.11
C GLU A 280 -1.78 15.57 10.57
N ALA A 281 -2.84 14.95 11.11
CA ALA A 281 -2.85 14.42 12.47
C ALA A 281 -1.74 13.37 12.69
N PHE A 282 -1.51 12.49 11.71
CA PHE A 282 -0.39 11.54 11.76
C PHE A 282 0.96 12.27 11.87
N CYS A 283 1.22 13.23 10.99
CA CYS A 283 2.49 13.97 10.98
C CYS A 283 2.68 14.79 12.26
N HIS A 284 1.60 15.34 12.80
CA HIS A 284 1.64 16.10 14.04
C HIS A 284 2.09 15.23 15.22
N GLN A 285 1.42 14.10 15.46
CA GLN A 285 1.78 13.19 16.56
C GLN A 285 3.19 12.60 16.38
N LEU A 286 3.60 12.28 15.14
CA LEU A 286 4.97 11.85 14.89
C LEU A 286 5.99 12.92 15.29
N VAL A 287 5.73 14.20 14.97
CA VAL A 287 6.62 15.31 15.35
C VAL A 287 6.64 15.53 16.87
N GLU A 288 5.50 15.36 17.56
CA GLU A 288 5.46 15.43 19.02
C GLU A 288 6.33 14.35 19.65
N MET A 289 6.25 13.10 19.16
CA MET A 289 7.14 12.02 19.59
C MET A 289 8.61 12.32 19.28
N GLU A 290 8.92 12.87 18.10
CA GLU A 290 10.28 13.30 17.73
C GLU A 290 10.82 14.34 18.72
N GLN A 291 10.01 15.34 19.07
CA GLN A 291 10.38 16.40 20.01
C GLN A 291 10.55 15.91 21.44
N GLU A 292 9.66 15.03 21.90
CA GLU A 292 9.76 14.41 23.23
C GLU A 292 11.10 13.71 23.38
N VAL A 293 11.43 12.85 22.42
CA VAL A 293 12.66 12.06 22.45
C VAL A 293 13.90 12.94 22.35
N VAL A 294 13.91 13.93 21.44
CA VAL A 294 15.05 14.86 21.35
C VAL A 294 15.24 15.63 22.65
N SER A 295 14.17 16.17 23.25
CA SER A 295 14.27 16.92 24.52
C SER A 295 14.89 16.10 25.65
N LYS A 296 14.49 14.83 25.76
CA LYS A 296 15.03 13.92 26.76
C LYS A 296 16.51 13.66 26.54
N PHE A 297 16.95 13.42 25.31
CA PHE A 297 18.38 13.18 25.05
C PHE A 297 19.23 14.45 25.13
N THR A 298 18.70 15.63 24.80
CA THR A 298 19.42 16.90 24.98
C THR A 298 19.62 17.23 26.46
N ASP A 299 18.58 17.05 27.29
CA ASP A 299 18.63 17.34 28.73
C ASP A 299 19.62 16.45 29.49
N HIS A 300 19.89 15.23 28.99
CA HIS A 300 20.84 14.30 29.59
C HIS A 300 22.28 14.45 29.07
N THR A 301 22.51 15.20 27.99
CA THR A 301 23.85 15.36 27.39
C THR A 301 24.63 16.59 27.86
N GLY A 302 24.01 17.53 28.59
CA GLY A 302 24.73 18.66 29.19
C GLY A 302 25.61 19.44 28.21
N LEU A 303 25.15 19.58 26.97
CA LEU A 303 25.75 20.41 25.91
C LEU A 303 24.86 21.62 25.64
#